data_AF-A0A9W9Z9M6-F1
#
_entry.id   AF-A0A9W9Z9M6-F1
#
_cell.length_a   1.000
_cell.length_b   1.000
_cell.length_c   1.000
_cell.angle_alpha   90.00
_cell.angle_beta   90.00
_cell.angle_gamma   90.00
#
_symmetry.space_group_name_H-M   'P 1'
#
loop_
_entity.id
_entity.type
_entity.pdbx_description
1 polymer ?
#
loop_
_entity_poly.entity_id
_entity_poly.type
_entity_poly.pdbx_seq_one_letter_code
_entity_poly.pdbx_strand_id
1 'polypeptide(L)'
;MPQKEFAKQVPNTAILTKAEIIQLFMYFSLNRKPTEFSCIPRSINSRVIRRCKRFNGCSCFWYYNGGSVDSISFTVDTAVLFRGVRLFGFKGEKYFVKLKIGGETVIEERFQTEAEEKDGYPGFDIIFEQRCQLTPGVPCVLEALINGPKSFCGTSGKEEVVCEKVTFRFIAKNITRNGSTVNQGQFAEILFTC
;
A
#
# COMPACT_ATOMS: atom_id res chain seq x y z
N MET A 1 12.04 34.89 -9.44
CA MET A 1 13.31 34.15 -9.27
C MET A 1 14.19 34.42 -10.49
N PRO A 2 15.44 34.86 -10.33
CA PRO A 2 16.40 35.00 -11.43
C PRO A 2 16.70 33.65 -12.10
N GLN A 3 16.83 33.61 -13.43
CA GLN A 3 17.11 32.38 -14.19
C GLN A 3 18.40 31.67 -13.72
N LYS A 4 19.42 32.44 -13.33
CA LYS A 4 20.68 31.94 -12.78
C LYS A 4 20.49 31.16 -11.48
N GLU A 5 19.56 31.59 -10.64
CA GLU A 5 19.24 30.90 -9.39
C GLU A 5 18.44 29.63 -9.66
N PHE A 6 17.49 29.70 -10.60
CA PHE A 6 16.71 28.55 -11.04
C PHE A 6 17.62 27.44 -11.58
N ALA A 7 18.54 27.78 -12.50
CA ALA A 7 19.48 26.84 -13.09
C ALA A 7 20.44 26.21 -12.05
N LYS A 8 20.76 26.92 -10.98
CA LYS A 8 21.64 26.40 -9.90
C LYS A 8 20.92 25.40 -8.99
N GLN A 9 19.68 25.71 -8.60
CA GLN A 9 19.00 24.94 -7.55
C GLN A 9 18.08 23.86 -8.12
N VAL A 10 17.29 24.18 -9.14
CA VAL A 10 16.11 23.38 -9.51
C VAL A 10 16.44 22.07 -10.25
N PRO A 11 17.34 22.02 -11.25
CA PRO A 11 17.59 20.81 -12.03
C PRO A 11 18.04 19.60 -11.20
N ASN A 12 18.71 19.85 -10.08
CA ASN A 12 19.29 18.81 -9.24
C ASN A 12 18.35 18.33 -8.11
N THR A 13 17.20 18.97 -7.91
CA THR A 13 16.25 18.59 -6.83
C THR A 13 15.48 17.31 -7.12
N ALA A 14 15.40 16.88 -8.38
CA ALA A 14 14.51 15.83 -8.87
C ALA A 14 13.01 16.04 -8.55
N ILE A 15 12.61 17.23 -8.06
CA ILE A 15 11.22 17.59 -7.80
C ILE A 15 10.48 17.73 -9.14
N LEU A 16 11.12 18.29 -10.17
CA LEU A 16 10.52 18.49 -11.49
C LEU A 16 11.09 17.48 -12.50
N THR A 17 10.23 17.00 -13.39
CA THR A 17 10.69 16.26 -14.57
C THR A 17 11.47 17.17 -15.53
N LYS A 18 12.28 16.57 -16.39
CA LYS A 18 13.02 17.32 -17.43
C LYS A 18 12.07 18.15 -18.31
N ALA A 19 10.89 17.62 -18.63
CA ALA A 19 9.88 18.33 -19.41
C ALA A 19 9.33 19.55 -18.68
N GLU A 20 8.98 19.41 -17.39
CA GLU A 20 8.51 20.53 -16.57
C GLU A 20 9.59 21.61 -16.37
N ILE A 21 10.86 21.21 -16.21
CA ILE A 21 12.00 22.14 -16.14
C ILE A 21 12.08 22.95 -17.43
N ILE A 22 11.99 22.30 -18.60
CA ILE A 22 12.01 22.98 -19.91
C ILE A 22 10.82 23.93 -20.04
N GLN A 23 9.61 23.49 -19.67
CA GLN A 23 8.41 24.34 -19.75
C GLN A 23 8.50 25.58 -18.87
N LEU A 24 8.98 25.43 -17.63
CA LEU A 24 9.21 26.57 -16.73
C LEU A 24 10.30 27.50 -17.26
N PHE A 25 11.39 26.94 -17.79
CA PHE A 25 12.44 27.74 -18.41
C PHE A 25 11.92 28.55 -19.60
N MET A 26 11.10 27.93 -20.47
CA MET A 26 10.45 28.61 -21.61
C MET A 26 9.46 29.68 -21.15
N TYR A 27 8.74 29.44 -20.05
CA TYR A 27 7.86 30.45 -19.45
C TYR A 27 8.66 31.66 -18.96
N PHE A 28 9.72 31.45 -18.17
CA PHE A 28 10.54 32.55 -17.64
C PHE A 28 11.39 33.26 -18.70
N SER A 29 11.70 32.61 -19.82
CA SER A 29 12.56 33.19 -20.88
C SER A 29 11.76 33.83 -22.01
N LEU A 30 10.61 33.24 -22.37
CA LEU A 30 9.85 33.60 -23.57
C LEU A 30 8.39 33.95 -23.26
N ASN A 31 7.98 34.00 -21.99
CA ASN A 31 6.57 34.16 -21.56
C ASN A 31 5.61 33.12 -22.17
N ARG A 32 6.13 31.95 -22.56
CA ARG A 32 5.32 30.85 -23.09
C ARG A 32 4.60 30.15 -21.95
N LYS A 33 3.27 30.23 -21.91
CA LYS A 33 2.47 29.55 -20.88
C LYS A 33 2.74 28.04 -20.88
N PRO A 34 3.11 27.43 -19.74
CA PRO A 34 3.23 25.99 -19.61
C PRO A 34 1.90 25.28 -19.89
N THR A 35 1.96 23.99 -20.22
CA THR A 35 0.78 23.12 -20.14
C THR A 35 0.41 22.88 -18.67
N GLU A 36 -0.77 22.32 -18.41
CA GLU A 36 -1.19 21.99 -17.04
C GLU A 36 -0.13 21.13 -16.33
N PHE A 37 0.27 21.57 -15.14
CA PHE A 37 1.10 20.76 -14.25
C PHE A 37 0.22 19.77 -13.50
N SER A 38 0.76 18.59 -13.19
CA SER A 38 0.05 17.63 -12.36
C SER A 38 -0.20 18.22 -10.97
N CYS A 39 -1.46 18.24 -10.54
CA CYS A 39 -1.85 18.56 -9.17
C CYS A 39 -1.64 17.38 -8.21
N ILE A 40 -1.11 16.25 -8.69
CA ILE A 40 -0.76 15.12 -7.83
C ILE A 40 0.49 15.50 -7.04
N PRO A 41 0.48 15.41 -5.70
CA PRO A 41 1.66 15.68 -4.87
C PRO A 41 2.89 14.94 -5.39
N ARG A 42 4.00 15.64 -5.62
CA ARG A 42 5.17 15.01 -6.26
C ARG A 42 5.91 14.03 -5.35
N SER A 43 5.66 14.08 -4.04
CA SER A 43 6.11 13.04 -3.11
C SER A 43 5.65 11.67 -3.62
N ILE A 44 4.38 11.58 -4.04
CA ILE A 44 3.63 10.37 -4.38
C ILE A 44 4.23 9.55 -5.55
N ASN A 45 5.15 10.14 -6.31
CA ASN A 45 5.87 9.48 -7.40
C ASN A 45 7.12 8.72 -6.95
N SER A 46 7.36 8.55 -5.64
CA SER A 46 8.36 7.61 -5.16
C SER A 46 8.13 6.23 -5.78
N ARG A 47 9.18 5.67 -6.41
CA ARG A 47 9.17 4.28 -6.92
C ARG A 47 9.43 3.27 -5.81
N VAL A 48 9.84 3.73 -4.62
CA VAL A 48 10.20 2.86 -3.50
C VAL A 48 8.93 2.51 -2.72
N ILE A 49 8.50 1.25 -2.84
CA ILE A 49 7.40 0.69 -2.07
C ILE A 49 7.82 0.58 -0.60
N ARG A 50 7.06 1.24 0.27
CA ARG A 50 7.16 1.16 1.72
C ARG A 50 6.15 0.13 2.24
N ARG A 51 6.44 -0.45 3.41
CA ARG A 51 5.70 -1.58 3.99
C ARG A 51 5.29 -1.23 5.42
N CYS A 52 4.00 -1.04 5.63
CA CYS A 52 3.45 -0.83 6.98
C CYS A 52 3.07 -2.20 7.56
N LYS A 53 3.96 -2.78 8.37
CA LYS A 53 3.74 -4.04 9.10
C LYS A 53 2.90 -3.79 10.35
N ARG A 54 1.72 -4.40 10.44
CA ARG A 54 0.76 -4.15 11.52
C ARG A 54 0.84 -5.09 12.72
N PHE A 55 1.65 -6.14 12.63
CA PHE A 55 1.79 -7.19 13.64
C PHE A 55 3.21 -7.28 14.19
N ASN A 56 3.32 -7.48 15.50
CA ASN A 56 4.61 -7.76 16.14
C ASN A 56 4.96 -9.26 16.16
N GLY A 57 3.98 -10.14 16.05
CA GLY A 57 4.17 -11.58 16.04
C GLY A 57 3.48 -12.25 14.85
N CYS A 58 3.81 -13.52 14.65
CA CYS A 58 3.08 -14.38 13.72
C CYS A 58 2.94 -15.79 14.29
N SER A 59 1.99 -16.56 13.76
CA SER A 59 1.73 -17.94 14.15
C SER A 59 1.05 -18.70 13.02
N CYS A 60 1.09 -20.04 13.03
CA CYS A 60 0.59 -20.87 11.93
C CYS A 60 -0.71 -21.63 12.28
N PHE A 61 -1.79 -20.87 12.46
CA PHE A 61 -3.12 -21.39 12.81
C PHE A 61 -4.27 -20.76 12.03
N TRP A 62 -4.01 -20.16 10.86
CA TRP A 62 -5.08 -19.56 10.05
C TRP A 62 -5.66 -20.55 9.04
N TYR A 63 -6.98 -20.67 9.04
CA TYR A 63 -7.72 -21.59 8.18
C TYR A 63 -8.67 -20.84 7.26
N TYR A 64 -9.02 -21.48 6.15
CA TYR A 64 -9.85 -20.90 5.10
C TYR A 64 -11.07 -21.79 4.87
N ASN A 65 -12.22 -21.37 5.40
CA ASN A 65 -13.46 -22.14 5.33
C ASN A 65 -14.31 -21.70 4.12
N GLY A 66 -13.78 -21.89 2.90
CA GLY A 66 -14.49 -21.86 1.59
C GLY A 66 -15.32 -20.63 1.19
N GLY A 67 -15.53 -19.68 2.10
CA GLY A 67 -16.46 -18.55 1.96
C GLY A 67 -16.33 -17.49 3.06
N SER A 68 -15.58 -17.78 4.13
CA SER A 68 -15.25 -16.79 5.15
C SER A 68 -14.27 -15.76 4.62
N VAL A 69 -14.61 -14.49 4.80
CA VAL A 69 -13.83 -13.34 4.32
C VAL A 69 -13.03 -12.72 5.47
N ASP A 70 -11.74 -12.54 5.22
CA ASP A 70 -10.86 -11.71 6.04
C ASP A 70 -11.09 -10.24 5.66
N SER A 71 -11.24 -9.35 6.63
CA SER A 71 -11.37 -7.92 6.36
C SER A 71 -10.58 -7.08 7.36
N ILE A 72 -10.12 -5.91 6.91
CA ILE A 72 -9.53 -4.90 7.77
C ILE A 72 -9.92 -3.52 7.23
N SER A 73 -10.11 -2.56 8.13
CA SER A 73 -10.33 -1.16 7.76
C SER A 73 -9.24 -0.30 8.37
N PHE A 74 -8.80 0.73 7.66
CA PHE A 74 -7.78 1.63 8.17
C PHE A 74 -7.87 3.02 7.55
N THR A 75 -7.29 4.00 8.22
CA THR A 75 -7.08 5.37 7.72
C THR A 75 -5.60 5.72 7.73
N VAL A 76 -5.25 6.76 7.00
CA VAL A 76 -3.92 7.40 7.02
C VAL A 76 -4.05 8.86 7.48
N ASP A 77 -3.00 9.42 8.05
CA ASP A 77 -2.91 10.86 8.38
C ASP A 77 -2.42 11.72 7.19
N THR A 78 -1.72 11.10 6.25
CA THR A 78 -1.09 11.73 5.10
C THR A 78 -1.48 11.01 3.82
N ALA A 79 -1.71 11.77 2.74
CA ALA A 79 -2.08 11.18 1.46
C ALA A 79 -0.94 10.29 0.94
N VAL A 80 -1.28 9.06 0.55
CA VAL A 80 -0.33 8.10 -0.02
C VAL A 80 -0.97 7.37 -1.19
N LEU A 81 -0.15 6.80 -2.06
CA LEU A 81 -0.64 5.80 -3.00
C LEU A 81 -0.55 4.42 -2.40
N PHE A 82 -1.71 3.78 -2.31
CA PHE A 82 -1.84 2.38 -1.98
C PHE A 82 -1.46 1.53 -3.18
N ARG A 83 -0.41 0.74 -3.01
CA ARG A 83 0.22 -0.07 -4.07
C ARG A 83 -0.15 -1.53 -4.00
N GLY A 84 -0.53 -2.04 -2.84
CA GLY A 84 -0.71 -3.46 -2.67
C GLY A 84 -0.81 -3.89 -1.22
N VAL A 85 -0.95 -5.19 -1.02
CA VAL A 85 -0.95 -5.81 0.31
C VAL A 85 -0.01 -6.99 0.32
N ARG A 86 0.56 -7.30 1.48
CA ARG A 86 1.16 -8.62 1.74
C ARG A 86 0.17 -9.47 2.52
N LEU A 87 -0.14 -10.64 1.99
CA LEU A 87 -0.90 -11.68 2.71
C LEU A 87 0.06 -12.72 3.28
N PHE A 88 -0.33 -13.32 4.39
CA PHE A 88 0.39 -14.46 4.92
C PHE A 88 0.10 -15.69 4.08
N GLY A 89 1.07 -16.60 4.03
CA GLY A 89 0.93 -17.88 3.35
C GLY A 89 1.57 -19.00 4.16
N PHE A 90 1.94 -20.06 3.47
CA PHE A 90 2.79 -21.12 3.98
C PHE A 90 3.81 -21.44 2.90
N LYS A 91 5.05 -21.73 3.30
CA LYS A 91 6.18 -21.85 2.37
C LYS A 91 5.88 -22.86 1.25
N GLY A 92 5.99 -22.40 0.00
CA GLY A 92 5.74 -23.22 -1.19
C GLY A 92 4.27 -23.41 -1.57
N GLU A 93 3.32 -22.99 -0.73
CA GLU A 93 1.90 -23.19 -0.97
C GLU A 93 1.28 -22.11 -1.86
N LYS A 94 0.18 -22.50 -2.51
CA LYS A 94 -0.59 -21.63 -3.42
C LYS A 94 -1.94 -21.26 -2.83
N TYR A 95 -2.33 -20.02 -3.05
CA TYR A 95 -3.56 -19.44 -2.54
C TYR A 95 -4.31 -18.79 -3.69
N PHE A 96 -5.59 -19.13 -3.83
CA PHE A 96 -6.51 -18.33 -4.62
C PHE A 96 -7.01 -17.17 -3.76
N VAL A 97 -6.97 -15.96 -4.30
CA VAL A 97 -7.36 -14.74 -3.59
C VAL A 97 -8.29 -13.91 -4.46
N LYS A 98 -9.48 -13.61 -3.94
CA LYS A 98 -10.35 -12.54 -4.44
C LYS A 98 -10.27 -11.36 -3.47
N LEU A 99 -9.57 -10.30 -3.87
CA LEU A 99 -9.33 -9.12 -3.05
C LEU A 99 -10.25 -7.97 -3.51
N LYS A 100 -10.84 -7.30 -2.53
CA LYS A 100 -11.66 -6.11 -2.74
C LYS A 100 -11.13 -4.91 -1.96
N ILE A 101 -11.31 -3.74 -2.56
CA ILE A 101 -11.03 -2.43 -1.95
C ILE A 101 -12.33 -1.64 -2.03
N GLY A 102 -12.86 -1.20 -0.89
CA GLY A 102 -14.11 -0.43 -0.85
C GLY A 102 -15.33 -1.16 -1.45
N GLY A 103 -15.31 -2.50 -1.46
CA GLY A 103 -16.36 -3.35 -2.05
C GLY A 103 -16.16 -3.72 -3.52
N GLU A 104 -15.23 -3.07 -4.22
CA GLU A 104 -14.90 -3.37 -5.62
C GLU A 104 -13.81 -4.44 -5.71
N THR A 105 -13.99 -5.42 -6.59
CA THR A 105 -12.97 -6.48 -6.79
C THR A 105 -11.84 -5.93 -7.64
N VAL A 106 -10.62 -5.94 -7.08
CA VAL A 106 -9.42 -5.43 -7.76
C VAL A 106 -8.52 -6.55 -8.26
N ILE A 107 -8.59 -7.73 -7.64
CA ILE A 107 -7.76 -8.90 -7.96
C ILE A 107 -8.58 -10.16 -7.73
N GLU A 108 -8.45 -11.13 -8.63
CA GLU A 108 -9.04 -12.47 -8.50
C GLU A 108 -8.17 -13.51 -9.22
N GLU A 109 -7.14 -14.02 -8.53
CA GLU A 109 -6.14 -14.90 -9.13
C GLU A 109 -5.46 -15.84 -8.11
N ARG A 110 -4.50 -16.64 -8.57
CA ARG A 110 -3.69 -17.53 -7.72
C ARG A 110 -2.30 -16.96 -7.50
N PHE A 111 -1.90 -16.90 -6.23
CA PHE A 111 -0.57 -16.49 -5.81
C PHE A 111 0.19 -17.68 -5.22
N GLN A 112 1.50 -17.69 -5.43
CA GLN A 112 2.40 -18.64 -4.80
C GLN A 112 3.17 -17.93 -3.70
N THR A 113 3.21 -18.55 -2.53
CA THR A 113 4.02 -18.06 -1.40
C THR A 113 5.49 -18.16 -1.74
N GLU A 114 6.25 -17.13 -1.38
CA GLU A 114 7.69 -17.07 -1.61
C GLU A 114 8.41 -18.28 -0.97
N ALA A 115 9.48 -18.75 -1.61
CA ALA A 115 10.27 -19.88 -1.11
C ALA A 115 11.12 -19.52 0.12
N GLU A 116 11.50 -18.24 0.23
CA GLU A 116 12.22 -17.67 1.36
C GLU A 116 11.28 -16.75 2.14
N GLU A 117 11.40 -16.79 3.47
CA GLU A 117 10.63 -15.91 4.34
C GLU A 117 11.17 -14.48 4.26
N LYS A 118 10.26 -13.51 4.19
CA LYS A 118 10.59 -12.09 4.35
C LYS A 118 10.10 -11.63 5.70
N ASP A 119 10.98 -10.97 6.45
CA ASP A 119 10.66 -10.38 7.76
C ASP A 119 10.10 -11.39 8.79
N GLY A 120 10.57 -12.64 8.70
CA GLY A 120 10.31 -13.72 9.66
C GLY A 120 9.00 -14.49 9.47
N TYR A 121 8.38 -14.42 8.29
CA TYR A 121 7.20 -15.22 7.96
C TYR A 121 7.04 -15.49 6.45
N PRO A 122 6.37 -16.60 6.07
CA PRO A 122 6.00 -16.86 4.69
C PRO A 122 4.79 -16.02 4.27
N GLY A 123 4.86 -15.46 3.06
CA GLY A 123 3.79 -14.65 2.48
C GLY A 123 4.02 -14.33 1.00
N PHE A 124 3.11 -13.56 0.43
CA PHE A 124 3.19 -13.10 -0.95
C PHE A 124 2.60 -11.69 -1.07
N ASP A 125 3.19 -10.90 -1.97
CA ASP A 125 2.77 -9.53 -2.24
C ASP A 125 1.75 -9.54 -3.39
N ILE A 126 0.64 -8.83 -3.21
CA ILE A 126 -0.33 -8.51 -4.26
C ILE A 126 -0.15 -7.04 -4.58
N ILE A 127 0.41 -6.72 -5.75
CA ILE A 127 0.62 -5.35 -6.22
C ILE A 127 -0.48 -4.99 -7.22
N PHE A 128 -1.15 -3.85 -7.00
CA PHE A 128 -2.22 -3.37 -7.86
C PHE A 128 -1.64 -2.69 -9.10
N GLU A 129 -2.22 -3.00 -10.27
CA GLU A 129 -1.88 -2.29 -11.52
C GLU A 129 -2.37 -0.84 -11.47
N GLN A 130 -3.60 -0.64 -10.99
CA GLN A 130 -4.19 0.70 -10.84
C GLN A 130 -3.87 1.28 -9.47
N ARG A 131 -3.36 2.52 -9.48
CA ARG A 131 -2.98 3.25 -8.27
C ARG A 131 -4.24 3.68 -7.52
N CYS A 132 -4.42 3.23 -6.29
CA CYS A 132 -5.47 3.74 -5.39
C CYS A 132 -4.86 4.82 -4.49
N GLN A 133 -5.44 6.02 -4.46
CA GLN A 133 -4.99 7.06 -3.53
C GLN A 133 -5.76 6.95 -2.22
N LEU A 134 -5.04 6.89 -1.11
CA LEU A 134 -5.64 7.00 0.22
C LEU A 134 -5.67 8.46 0.63
N THR A 135 -6.86 8.94 0.95
CA THR A 135 -7.08 10.30 1.44
C THR A 135 -6.98 10.32 2.96
N PRO A 136 -6.30 11.32 3.57
CA PRO A 136 -6.24 11.48 5.01
C PRO A 136 -7.62 11.40 5.68
N GLY A 137 -7.71 10.60 6.75
CA GLY A 137 -8.94 10.45 7.53
C GLY A 137 -10.09 9.67 6.86
N VAL A 138 -9.98 9.32 5.56
CA VAL A 138 -11.01 8.55 4.85
C VAL A 138 -10.75 7.05 5.04
N PRO A 139 -11.70 6.27 5.59
CA PRO A 139 -11.50 4.84 5.80
C PRO A 139 -11.38 4.07 4.48
N CYS A 140 -10.32 3.29 4.35
CA CYS A 140 -10.18 2.25 3.33
C CYS A 140 -10.59 0.90 3.93
N VAL A 141 -11.38 0.13 3.19
CA VAL A 141 -11.80 -1.22 3.60
C VAL A 141 -11.18 -2.22 2.64
N LEU A 142 -10.44 -3.17 3.20
CA LEU A 142 -9.92 -4.33 2.49
C LEU A 142 -10.72 -5.57 2.85
N GLU A 143 -11.01 -6.38 1.86
CA GLU A 143 -11.64 -7.68 2.03
C GLU A 143 -10.94 -8.71 1.15
N ALA A 144 -10.59 -9.86 1.72
CA ALA A 144 -9.95 -10.94 1.00
C ALA A 144 -10.72 -12.23 1.26
N LEU A 145 -11.27 -12.81 0.19
CA LEU A 145 -11.66 -14.21 0.18
C LEU A 145 -10.44 -15.02 -0.25
N ILE A 146 -9.88 -15.81 0.66
CA ILE A 146 -8.68 -16.58 0.44
C ILE A 146 -9.04 -18.06 0.51
N ASN A 147 -8.60 -18.83 -0.47
CA ASN A 147 -8.76 -20.28 -0.52
C ASN A 147 -7.39 -20.94 -0.71
N GLY A 148 -7.05 -21.86 0.18
CA GLY A 148 -5.78 -22.59 0.14
C GLY A 148 -5.55 -23.38 1.44
N PRO A 149 -4.35 -23.94 1.60
CA PRO A 149 -3.95 -24.66 2.81
C PRO A 149 -3.91 -23.76 4.05
N LYS A 150 -3.74 -24.34 5.24
CA LYS A 150 -3.46 -23.57 6.47
C LYS A 150 -2.28 -22.64 6.25
N SER A 151 -2.39 -21.39 6.71
CA SER A 151 -1.33 -20.38 6.56
C SER A 151 -0.87 -19.82 7.91
N PHE A 152 0.17 -18.99 7.84
CA PHE A 152 0.50 -18.08 8.92
C PHE A 152 -0.58 -16.99 9.06
N CYS A 153 -0.63 -16.39 10.24
CA CYS A 153 -1.36 -15.18 10.54
C CYS A 153 -0.52 -14.30 11.46
N GLY A 154 -0.88 -13.02 11.52
CA GLY A 154 -0.31 -12.09 12.47
C GLY A 154 -0.92 -12.24 13.85
N THR A 155 -0.13 -11.95 14.86
CA THR A 155 -0.53 -11.83 16.27
C THR A 155 0.03 -10.53 16.84
N SER A 156 -0.51 -10.09 17.99
CA SER A 156 -0.07 -8.86 18.65
C SER A 156 -0.13 -7.65 17.71
N GLY A 157 -1.27 -7.49 17.05
CA GLY A 157 -1.52 -6.41 16.12
C GLY A 157 -1.63 -5.04 16.81
N LYS A 158 -1.37 -3.98 16.04
CA LYS A 158 -1.35 -2.60 16.50
C LYS A 158 -2.53 -1.83 15.91
N GLU A 159 -3.22 -1.06 16.76
CA GLU A 159 -4.21 -0.08 16.32
C GLU A 159 -3.58 1.07 15.53
N GLU A 160 -2.34 1.44 15.86
CA GLU A 160 -1.61 2.51 15.20
C GLU A 160 -0.20 2.07 14.83
N VAL A 161 0.20 2.36 13.60
CA VAL A 161 1.55 2.11 13.10
C VAL A 161 2.06 3.36 12.40
N VAL A 162 3.13 3.93 12.92
CA VAL A 162 3.90 4.97 12.24
C VAL A 162 4.92 4.29 11.33
N CYS A 163 4.76 4.46 10.02
CA CYS A 163 5.70 3.99 9.03
C CYS A 163 6.30 5.22 8.33
N GLU A 164 7.58 5.48 8.58
CA GLU A 164 8.28 6.70 8.14
C GLU A 164 7.63 7.99 8.70
N LYS A 165 6.78 8.63 7.91
CA LYS A 165 6.05 9.86 8.25
C LYS A 165 4.55 9.73 8.04
N VAL A 166 4.06 8.51 7.89
CA VAL A 166 2.64 8.21 7.67
C VAL A 166 2.15 7.34 8.82
N THR A 167 1.09 7.80 9.47
CA THR A 167 0.43 7.07 10.54
C THR A 167 -0.75 6.30 9.97
N PHE A 168 -0.68 4.98 10.04
CA PHE A 168 -1.79 4.09 9.72
C PHE A 168 -2.57 3.80 11.00
N ARG A 169 -3.89 4.02 10.97
CA ARG A 169 -4.80 3.69 12.08
C ARG A 169 -5.74 2.58 11.64
N PHE A 170 -5.57 1.39 12.23
CA PHE A 170 -6.40 0.22 11.97
C PHE A 170 -7.66 0.27 12.84
N ILE A 171 -8.81 0.16 12.20
CA ILE A 171 -10.11 0.35 12.84
C ILE A 171 -10.63 -1.02 13.29
N ALA A 172 -10.87 -1.15 14.59
CA ALA A 172 -11.59 -2.28 15.14
C ALA A 172 -13.05 -2.24 14.67
N LYS A 173 -13.40 -3.14 13.74
CA LYS A 173 -14.79 -3.49 13.43
C LYS A 173 -15.13 -4.80 14.12
N ASN A 174 -16.43 -5.14 14.15
CA ASN A 174 -16.88 -6.47 14.55
C ASN A 174 -16.07 -7.57 13.85
N ILE A 175 -15.84 -8.68 14.55
CA ILE A 175 -15.09 -9.85 14.06
C ILE A 175 -15.53 -10.18 12.63
N THR A 176 -14.59 -10.20 11.68
CA THR A 176 -14.90 -10.51 10.30
C THR A 176 -15.27 -11.98 10.16
N ARG A 177 -15.90 -12.36 9.04
CA ARG A 177 -16.40 -13.74 8.87
C ARG A 177 -15.29 -14.81 9.00
N ASN A 178 -14.03 -14.47 8.71
CA ASN A 178 -12.88 -15.36 8.91
C ASN A 178 -12.00 -15.04 10.14
N GLY A 179 -12.39 -14.06 10.97
CA GLY A 179 -11.73 -13.79 12.25
C GLY A 179 -10.58 -12.76 12.22
N SER A 180 -10.27 -12.16 11.06
CA SER A 180 -9.29 -11.07 11.01
C SER A 180 -9.78 -9.88 11.83
N THR A 181 -8.88 -9.33 12.64
CA THR A 181 -9.13 -8.17 13.49
C THR A 181 -7.90 -7.26 13.47
N VAL A 182 -7.95 -6.18 14.24
CA VAL A 182 -6.76 -5.36 14.52
C VAL A 182 -5.68 -6.20 15.19
N ASN A 183 -6.04 -7.11 16.09
CA ASN A 183 -5.09 -7.84 16.95
C ASN A 183 -4.49 -9.10 16.31
N GLN A 184 -5.21 -9.74 15.37
CA GLN A 184 -4.75 -10.98 14.71
C GLN A 184 -5.33 -11.17 13.31
N GLY A 185 -4.71 -12.05 12.52
CA GLY A 185 -5.26 -12.53 11.24
C GLY A 185 -4.42 -12.20 10.01
N GLN A 186 -5.08 -11.93 8.89
CA GLN A 186 -4.47 -11.67 7.58
C GLN A 186 -4.07 -10.20 7.38
N PHE A 187 -3.68 -9.82 6.15
CA PHE A 187 -3.18 -8.48 5.81
C PHE A 187 -1.95 -8.11 6.63
N ALA A 188 -0.85 -8.84 6.40
CA ALA A 188 0.39 -8.67 7.14
C ALA A 188 0.94 -7.25 7.01
N GLU A 189 0.91 -6.72 5.78
CA GLU A 189 1.49 -5.42 5.46
C GLU A 189 0.62 -4.66 4.45
N ILE A 190 0.58 -3.34 4.62
CA ILE A 190 0.06 -2.40 3.63
C ILE A 190 1.25 -1.85 2.84
N LEU A 191 1.21 -2.01 1.51
CA LEU A 191 2.26 -1.58 0.60
C LEU A 191 1.88 -0.23 -0.01
N PHE A 192 2.73 0.78 0.14
CA PHE A 192 2.40 2.15 -0.27
C PHE A 192 3.62 2.94 -0.76
N THR A 193 3.36 4.06 -1.44
CA THR A 193 4.37 5.07 -1.77
C THR A 193 3.89 6.42 -1.29
N CYS A 194 4.73 7.12 -0.53
CA CYS A 194 4.53 8.54 -0.20
C CYS A 194 4.90 9.43 -1.37
#